data_AF-A0A6A4DR88-F1
#
_entry.id   AF-A0A6A4DR88-F1
#
_cell.length_a   1.000
_cell.length_b   1.000
_cell.length_c   1.000
_cell.angle_alpha   90.00
_cell.angle_beta   90.00
_cell.angle_gamma   90.00
#
_symmetry.space_group_name_H-M   'P 1'
#
loop_
_entity.id
_entity.type
_entity.pdbx_description
1 polymer ?
#
loop_
_entity_poly.entity_id
_entity_poly.type
_entity_poly.pdbx_seq_one_letter_code
_entity_poly.pdbx_strand_id
1 'polypeptide(L)'
;MLATRTSQKLSRIVHPNQNGFVPFRNIHSTIDLFTAAQVAVSADPAMAKALALLLDVCKAYDSVDREFLYDGSGVQTRTLRLYGHFMKARR
;
A
#
# COMPACT_ATOMS: atom_id res chain seq x y z
N MET A 1 -3.87 4.48 20.81
CA MET A 1 -3.42 5.04 19.50
C MET A 1 -4.20 4.37 18.37
N LEU A 2 -4.57 5.11 17.31
CA LEU A 2 -5.31 4.54 16.17
C LEU A 2 -4.46 3.53 15.39
N ALA A 3 -3.18 3.82 15.15
CA ALA A 3 -2.26 2.94 14.44
C ALA A 3 -2.21 1.52 15.02
N THR A 4 -2.15 1.38 16.35
CA THR A 4 -2.15 0.07 17.05
C THR A 4 -3.45 -0.71 16.86
N ARG A 5 -4.60 -0.03 16.77
CA ARG A 5 -5.90 -0.68 16.55
C ARG A 5 -6.07 -1.08 15.08
N THR A 6 -5.61 -0.23 14.17
CA THR A 6 -5.68 -0.49 12.72
C THR A 6 -4.71 -1.60 12.32
N SER A 7 -3.50 -1.64 12.89
CA SER A 7 -2.46 -2.62 12.54
C SER A 7 -2.92 -4.07 12.67
N GLN A 8 -3.76 -4.37 13.66
CA GLN A 8 -4.34 -5.70 13.90
C GLN A 8 -5.22 -6.21 12.76
N LYS A 9 -5.69 -5.31 11.88
CA LYS A 9 -6.61 -5.64 10.78
C LYS A 9 -5.94 -5.57 9.41
N LEU A 10 -4.77 -4.94 9.30
CA LEU A 10 -4.13 -4.64 8.01
C LEU A 10 -3.88 -5.89 7.18
N SER A 11 -3.46 -7.00 7.79
CA SER A 11 -3.19 -8.25 7.06
C SER A 11 -4.41 -8.84 6.35
N ARG A 12 -5.63 -8.52 6.80
CA ARG A 12 -6.90 -8.99 6.21
C ARG A 12 -7.43 -8.06 5.12
N ILE A 13 -7.05 -6.78 5.15
CA ILE A 13 -7.59 -5.74 4.27
C ILE A 13 -6.62 -5.45 3.12
N VAL A 14 -5.32 -5.48 3.40
CA VAL A 14 -4.27 -5.18 2.42
C VAL A 14 -3.95 -6.43 1.60
N HIS A 15 -3.92 -6.29 0.28
CA HIS A 15 -3.69 -7.39 -0.67
C HIS A 15 -2.44 -8.21 -0.28
N PRO A 16 -2.43 -9.55 -0.40
CA PRO A 16 -1.32 -10.38 0.07
C PRO A 16 0.05 -10.00 -0.50
N ASN A 17 0.12 -9.57 -1.75
CA ASN A 17 1.37 -9.17 -2.42
C ASN A 17 1.84 -7.74 -2.10
N GLN A 18 1.12 -7.01 -1.24
CA GLN A 18 1.53 -5.69 -0.75
C GLN A 18 2.22 -5.83 0.61
N ASN A 19 3.54 -5.73 0.62
CA ASN A 19 4.34 -6.01 1.83
C ASN A 19 4.69 -4.76 2.65
N GLY A 20 4.61 -3.55 2.07
CA GLY A 20 4.96 -2.30 2.75
C GLY A 20 4.05 -1.99 3.93
N PHE A 21 4.64 -1.70 5.09
CA PHE A 21 3.96 -1.22 6.30
C PHE A 21 2.83 -2.12 6.84
N VAL A 22 2.81 -3.41 6.48
CA VAL A 22 1.90 -4.41 7.04
C VAL A 22 2.65 -5.28 8.04
N PRO A 23 2.16 -5.45 9.29
CA PRO A 23 2.81 -6.31 10.28
C PRO A 23 3.07 -7.73 9.76
N PHE A 24 4.25 -8.25 10.09
CA PHE A 24 4.71 -9.61 9.74
C PHE A 24 4.91 -9.88 8.24
N ARG A 25 4.84 -8.85 7.38
CA ARG A 25 5.25 -8.95 5.97
C ARG A 25 6.67 -8.40 5.82
N ASN A 26 7.45 -8.99 4.92
CA ASN A 26 8.83 -8.61 4.68
C ASN A 26 9.05 -8.26 3.20
N ILE A 27 10.11 -7.49 2.93
CA ILE A 27 10.47 -7.09 1.57
C ILE A 27 10.91 -8.27 0.70
N HIS A 28 11.49 -9.31 1.31
CA HIS A 28 11.95 -10.51 0.61
C HIS A 28 10.80 -11.21 -0.12
N SER A 29 9.60 -11.24 0.46
CA SER A 29 8.41 -11.79 -0.21
C SER A 29 8.08 -11.09 -1.54
N THR A 30 8.37 -9.79 -1.68
CA THR A 30 8.22 -9.10 -2.97
C THR A 30 9.29 -9.53 -3.97
N ILE A 31 10.54 -9.68 -3.50
CA ILE A 31 11.68 -10.10 -4.32
C ILE A 31 11.49 -11.54 -4.80
N ASP A 32 11.06 -12.42 -3.91
CA ASP A 32 10.78 -13.83 -4.21
C ASP A 32 9.66 -13.95 -5.24
N LEU A 33 8.57 -13.19 -5.07
CA LEU A 33 7.47 -13.16 -6.04
C LEU A 33 7.94 -12.68 -7.42
N PHE A 34 8.76 -11.62 -7.47
CA PHE A 34 9.31 -11.13 -8.74
C PHE A 34 10.25 -12.14 -9.39
N THR A 35 11.07 -12.83 -8.59
CA THR A 35 11.98 -13.88 -9.07
C THR A 35 11.20 -15.07 -9.62
N ALA A 36 10.15 -15.51 -8.93
CA ALA A 36 9.26 -16.57 -9.41
C ALA A 36 8.54 -16.17 -10.72
N ALA A 37 8.10 -14.91 -10.82
CA ALA A 37 7.48 -14.38 -12.04
C ALA A 37 8.45 -14.40 -13.23
N GLN A 38 9.73 -14.05 -13.03
CA GLN A 38 10.74 -14.14 -14.09
C GLN A 38 10.93 -15.57 -14.61
N VAL A 39 10.97 -16.55 -13.70
CA VAL A 39 11.07 -17.96 -14.08
C VAL A 39 9.83 -18.40 -14.87
N ALA A 40 8.64 -18.04 -14.41
CA ALA A 40 7.38 -18.38 -15.09
C ALA A 40 7.31 -17.79 -16.50
N VAL A 41 7.65 -16.50 -16.65
CA VAL A 41 7.69 -15.81 -17.95
C VAL A 41 8.70 -16.46 -18.90
N SER A 42 9.86 -16.89 -18.39
CA SER A 42 10.89 -17.52 -19.21
C SER A 42 10.49 -18.92 -19.69
N ALA A 43 9.62 -19.61 -18.96
CA ALA A 43 9.17 -20.97 -19.27
C ALA A 43 7.93 -21.01 -20.18
N ASP A 44 7.17 -19.92 -20.27
CA ASP A 44 5.92 -19.84 -21.03
C ASP A 44 6.07 -18.99 -22.31
N PRO A 45 6.07 -19.60 -23.52
CA PRO A 45 6.11 -18.87 -24.79
C PRO A 45 4.99 -17.84 -24.96
N ALA A 46 3.83 -18.02 -24.33
CA ALA A 46 2.73 -17.05 -24.39
C ALA A 46 3.08 -15.73 -23.67
N MET A 47 4.02 -15.78 -22.73
CA MET A 47 4.49 -14.62 -21.97
C MET A 47 5.73 -13.96 -22.58
N ALA A 48 6.12 -14.29 -23.82
CA ALA A 48 7.32 -13.77 -24.48
C ALA A 48 7.41 -12.23 -24.56
N LYS A 49 6.29 -11.52 -24.39
CA LYS A 49 6.20 -10.05 -24.37
C LYS A 49 5.85 -9.47 -23.01
N ALA A 50 5.93 -10.24 -21.93
CA ALA A 50 5.65 -9.76 -20.60
C ALA A 50 6.64 -8.64 -20.22
N LEU A 51 6.13 -7.59 -19.57
CA LEU A 51 6.90 -6.42 -19.16
C LEU A 51 6.74 -6.23 -17.67
N ALA A 52 7.86 -5.98 -16.98
CA ALA A 52 7.86 -5.50 -15.62
C ALA A 52 7.86 -3.97 -15.60
N LEU A 53 6.89 -3.37 -14.92
CA LEU A 53 6.80 -1.93 -14.73
C LEU A 53 7.30 -1.57 -13.33
N LEU A 54 8.35 -0.75 -13.25
CA LEU A 54 8.79 -0.15 -12.00
C LEU A 54 8.11 1.21 -11.85
N LEU A 55 7.11 1.27 -10.97
CA LEU A 55 6.33 2.47 -10.71
C LEU A 55 6.74 3.06 -9.36
N ASP A 56 6.96 4.38 -9.34
CA ASP A 56 7.18 5.14 -8.11
C ASP A 56 6.36 6.43 -8.16
N VAL A 57 5.81 6.82 -7.00
CA VAL A 57 4.99 8.04 -6.86
C VAL A 57 5.80 9.06 -6.08
N CYS A 58 6.26 10.09 -6.77
CA CYS A 58 7.02 11.18 -6.17
C CYS A 58 6.19 11.85 -5.06
N LYS A 59 6.75 11.91 -3.84
CA LYS A 59 6.11 12.50 -2.66
C LYS A 59 4.70 11.94 -2.40
N ALA A 60 4.56 10.61 -2.45
CA ALA A 60 3.29 9.90 -2.32
C ALA A 60 2.37 10.39 -1.17
N TYR A 61 2.93 10.78 -0.02
CA TYR A 61 2.16 11.28 1.12
C TYR A 61 1.69 12.75 0.98
N ASP A 62 2.43 13.57 0.23
CA ASP A 62 2.07 14.97 -0.03
C ASP A 62 1.03 15.08 -1.14
N SER A 63 1.04 14.14 -2.10
CA SER A 63 0.15 14.09 -3.26
C SER A 63 -1.18 13.39 -3.00
N VAL A 64 -1.45 12.92 -1.78
CA VAL A 64 -2.72 12.24 -1.45
C VAL A 64 -3.88 13.23 -1.53
N ASP A 65 -4.89 12.89 -2.34
CA ASP A 65 -6.21 13.53 -2.24
C ASP A 65 -6.87 13.11 -0.92
N ARG A 66 -7.03 14.10 -0.04
CA ARG A 66 -7.52 13.90 1.32
C ARG A 66 -9.03 13.67 1.36
N GLU A 67 -9.76 14.33 0.48
CA GLU A 67 -11.22 14.19 0.41
C GLU A 67 -11.55 12.77 -0.04
N PHE A 68 -10.90 12.32 -1.11
CA PHE A 68 -10.99 10.95 -1.58
C PHE A 68 -10.62 9.93 -0.48
N LEU A 69 -9.51 10.14 0.23
CA LEU A 69 -9.08 9.24 1.30
C LEU A 69 -10.12 9.14 2.43
N TYR A 70 -10.74 10.26 2.81
CA TYR A 70 -11.69 10.29 3.91
C TYR A 70 -13.04 9.67 3.53
N ASP A 71 -13.54 9.96 2.35
CA ASP A 71 -14.80 9.39 1.83
C ASP A 71 -14.72 7.86 1.72
N GLY A 72 -13.60 7.33 1.23
CA GLY A 72 -13.39 5.88 1.09
C GLY A 72 -13.11 5.15 2.41
N SER A 73 -12.74 5.87 3.48
CA SER A 73 -12.28 5.25 4.74
C SER A 73 -13.38 4.90 5.75
N GLY A 74 -14.59 5.43 5.58
CA GLY A 74 -15.70 5.24 6.53
C GLY A 74 -15.41 5.78 7.96
N VAL A 75 -14.40 6.64 8.11
CA VAL A 75 -13.98 7.17 9.41
C VAL A 75 -14.98 8.23 9.90
N GLN A 76 -15.57 8.02 11.09
CA GLN A 76 -16.52 8.97 11.68
C GLN A 76 -15.94 10.40 11.81
N THR A 77 -16.80 11.39 11.60
CA THR A 77 -16.53 12.84 11.53
C THR A 77 -15.74 13.40 12.74
N ARG A 78 -15.84 12.77 13.91
CA ARG A 78 -15.08 13.16 15.13
C ARG A 78 -13.59 12.79 15.04
N THR A 79 -13.26 11.66 14.44
CA THR A 79 -11.87 11.22 14.21
C THR A 79 -11.23 12.04 13.09
N LEU A 80 -12.00 12.40 12.05
CA LEU A 80 -11.55 13.26 10.96
C LEU A 80 -11.08 14.65 11.43
N ARG A 81 -11.73 15.26 12.44
CA ARG A 81 -11.28 16.56 13.00
C ARG A 81 -9.90 16.50 13.65
N LEU A 82 -9.58 15.40 14.35
CA LEU A 82 -8.27 15.19 14.97
C LEU A 82 -7.17 14.97 13.90
N TYR A 83 -7.48 14.20 12.85
CA TYR A 83 -6.57 13.99 11.72
C TYR A 83 -6.34 15.26 10.90
N GLY A 84 -7.41 16.01 10.62
CA GLY A 84 -7.34 17.31 9.95
C GLY A 84 -6.46 18.29 10.72
N HIS A 85 -6.58 18.37 12.04
CA HIS A 85 -5.72 19.25 12.85
C HIS A 85 -4.24 18.82 12.86
N PHE A 86 -3.95 17.53 13.02
CA PHE A 86 -2.57 17.03 13.04
C PHE A 86 -1.85 17.21 11.69
N MET A 87 -2.56 17.00 10.58
CA MET A 87 -2.00 17.11 9.22
C MET A 87 -1.97 18.54 8.67
N LYS A 88 -2.73 19.48 9.26
CA LYS A 88 -2.74 20.91 8.89
C LYS A 88 -1.71 21.73 9.68
N ALA A 89 -1.26 21.24 10.85
CA ALA A 89 -0.23 21.87 11.68
C ALA A 89 1.23 21.67 11.18
N ARG A 90 1.43 21.02 10.02
CA ARG A 90 2.76 20.74 9.43
C ARG A 90 3.01 21.44 8.08
N ARG A 91 2.26 22.50 7.78
CA ARG A 91 2.55 23.40 6.66
C ARG A 91 3.10 24.71 7.19
#